data_AF-A0A956I6F8-F1
#
_entry.id   AF-A0A956I6F8-F1
#
_cell.length_a   1.000
_cell.length_b   1.000
_cell.length_c   1.000
_cell.angle_alpha   90.00
_cell.angle_beta   90.00
_cell.angle_gamma   90.00
#
_symmetry.space_group_name_H-M   'P 1'
#
loop_
_entity.id
_entity.type
_entity.pdbx_description
1 polymer ?
#
loop_
_entity_poly.entity_id
_entity_poly.type
_entity_poly.pdbx_seq_one_letter_code
_entity_poly.pdbx_strand_id
1 'polypeptide(L)'
;MAHPFSSRLLLAGLLGLGGTACNSCVARGARVSTPKGLRPIESIAIGDAIHGVDVEARALVATTVTAIRTATRETMRFAFGDGALRLTTDHPVFCPDEGVYAPAGDWVLGRRAALLRLTDAGLARVPVEADLAGAEVHDVFDLTVASAHHSFLAEGVVVHNKSAYDAGSMCIDADGVAHHDGDPCTCPSTPSQYICDRGVAFCYACRGVVDAGP
;
A
#
# COMPACT_ATOMS: atom_id res chain seq x y z
N MET A 1 -35.40 33.20 -13.07
CA MET A 1 -35.25 32.36 -14.28
C MET A 1 -33.77 32.40 -14.64
N ALA A 2 -32.87 31.63 -14.01
CA ALA A 2 -32.60 30.18 -14.16
C ALA A 2 -32.19 29.79 -15.60
N HIS A 3 -30.86 29.83 -15.85
CA HIS A 3 -29.93 29.00 -16.67
C HIS A 3 -30.45 28.20 -17.90
N PRO A 4 -29.63 27.95 -18.97
CA PRO A 4 -28.26 27.44 -18.81
C PRO A 4 -27.18 27.87 -19.84
N PHE A 5 -25.94 27.95 -19.34
CA PHE A 5 -24.72 27.86 -20.15
C PHE A 5 -24.31 26.38 -20.20
N SER A 6 -24.27 25.83 -21.41
CA SER A 6 -23.75 24.49 -21.71
C SER A 6 -22.24 24.58 -21.90
N SER A 7 -21.46 23.99 -20.99
CA SER A 7 -20.03 23.82 -21.15
C SER A 7 -19.73 22.33 -21.32
N ARG A 8 -19.36 21.95 -22.54
CA ARG A 8 -18.95 20.59 -22.90
C ARG A 8 -17.54 20.34 -22.37
N LEU A 9 -17.42 19.55 -21.31
CA LEU A 9 -16.14 18.94 -20.94
C LEU A 9 -15.75 17.91 -22.01
N LEU A 10 -14.62 18.14 -22.68
CA LEU A 10 -13.93 17.15 -23.50
C LEU A 10 -13.16 16.22 -22.55
N LEU A 11 -13.64 14.99 -22.41
CA LEU A 11 -12.91 13.90 -21.78
C LEU A 11 -11.87 13.40 -22.80
N ALA A 12 -10.60 13.79 -22.63
CA ALA A 12 -9.51 13.21 -23.38
C ALA A 12 -9.10 11.89 -22.70
N GLY A 13 -9.68 10.78 -23.18
CA GLY A 13 -9.21 9.44 -22.83
C GLY A 13 -7.92 9.13 -23.56
N LEU A 14 -6.83 8.90 -22.83
CA LEU A 14 -5.69 8.16 -23.34
C LEU A 14 -5.75 6.72 -22.80
N LEU A 15 -6.08 5.79 -23.70
CA LEU A 15 -5.78 4.38 -23.53
C LEU A 15 -4.25 4.19 -23.59
N GLY A 16 -3.63 3.95 -22.44
CA GLY A 16 -2.29 3.36 -22.38
C GLY A 16 -2.38 1.85 -22.47
N LEU A 17 -1.82 1.27 -23.53
CA LEU A 17 -1.70 -0.19 -23.69
C LEU A 17 -0.76 -0.79 -22.63
N GLY A 18 -1.09 -2.02 -22.23
CA GLY A 18 -0.52 -2.76 -21.12
C GLY A 18 1.00 -2.90 -21.10
N GLY A 19 1.56 -2.56 -19.95
CA GLY A 19 2.78 -3.10 -19.39
C GLY A 19 2.51 -3.40 -17.92
N THR A 20 2.89 -4.58 -17.43
CA THR A 20 2.74 -5.03 -16.04
C THR A 20 3.55 -4.12 -15.11
N ALA A 21 2.92 -3.02 -14.66
CA ALA A 21 3.60 -1.87 -14.07
C ALA A 21 3.17 -1.63 -12.62
N CYS A 22 4.13 -1.81 -11.70
CA CYS A 22 4.24 -1.24 -10.35
C CYS A 22 2.96 -0.58 -9.80
N ASN A 23 2.03 -1.37 -9.27
CA ASN A 23 0.66 -0.92 -9.05
C ASN A 23 0.45 -0.28 -7.66
N SER A 24 1.49 0.27 -7.02
CA SER A 24 1.37 0.95 -5.74
C SER A 24 2.68 1.67 -5.40
N CYS A 25 2.70 3.00 -5.37
CA CYS A 25 3.92 3.75 -5.12
C CYS A 25 3.72 4.99 -4.22
N VAL A 26 4.79 5.44 -3.57
CA VAL A 26 4.88 6.65 -2.75
C VAL A 26 5.63 7.75 -3.53
N ALA A 27 5.18 8.99 -3.47
CA ALA A 27 5.78 10.08 -4.24
C ALA A 27 7.18 10.47 -3.75
N ARG A 28 8.00 10.98 -4.68
CA ARG A 28 9.28 11.65 -4.41
C ARG A 28 9.15 12.66 -3.26
N GLY A 29 10.20 12.75 -2.44
CA GLY A 29 10.28 13.67 -1.31
C GLY A 29 9.70 13.11 -0.01
N ALA A 30 8.91 12.03 -0.07
CA ALA A 30 8.42 11.35 1.11
C ALA A 30 9.57 10.88 2.00
N ARG A 31 9.45 11.12 3.31
CA ARG A 31 10.48 10.83 4.31
C ARG A 31 10.31 9.42 4.85
N VAL A 32 11.22 8.52 4.47
CA VAL A 32 11.28 7.14 4.96
C VAL A 32 11.99 7.09 6.32
N SER A 33 11.40 6.36 7.27
CA SER A 33 12.01 6.14 8.58
C SER A 33 13.17 5.15 8.49
N THR A 34 14.34 5.57 8.97
CA THR A 34 15.53 4.71 9.04
C THR A 34 16.15 4.75 10.43
N PRO A 35 16.99 3.77 10.81
CA PRO A 35 17.73 3.79 12.08
C PRO A 35 18.63 5.03 12.24
N LYS A 36 19.00 5.69 11.14
CA LYS A 36 19.82 6.92 11.13
C LYS A 36 18.98 8.20 11.04
N GLY A 37 17.65 8.09 11.18
CA GLY A 37 16.71 9.19 11.02
C GLY A 37 15.98 9.18 9.69
N LEU A 38 15.21 10.23 9.43
CA LEU A 38 14.37 10.35 8.24
C LEU A 38 15.22 10.64 6.99
N ARG A 39 15.00 9.87 5.91
CA ARG A 39 15.65 10.06 4.61
C ARG A 39 14.61 10.20 3.50
N PRO A 40 14.81 11.07 2.50
CA PRO A 40 13.90 11.14 1.36
C PRO A 40 13.93 9.82 0.57
N ILE A 41 12.77 9.37 0.10
CA ILE A 41 12.58 8.05 -0.53
C ILE A 41 13.49 7.84 -1.75
N GLU A 42 13.73 8.89 -2.54
CA GLU A 42 14.62 8.86 -3.70
C GLU A 42 16.11 8.67 -3.37
N SER A 43 16.48 8.84 -2.09
CA SER A 43 17.84 8.61 -1.62
C SER A 43 18.06 7.21 -1.04
N ILE A 44 16.98 6.44 -0.86
CA ILE A 44 17.05 5.08 -0.34
C ILE A 44 17.63 4.17 -1.43
N ALA A 45 18.55 3.28 -1.04
CA ALA A 45 19.20 2.33 -1.92
C ALA A 45 18.93 0.88 -1.46
N ILE A 46 19.06 -0.07 -2.39
CA ILE A 46 19.07 -1.50 -2.05
C ILE A 46 20.21 -1.75 -1.05
N GLY A 47 19.91 -2.49 0.02
CA GLY A 47 20.83 -2.73 1.14
C GLY A 47 20.70 -1.72 2.28
N ASP A 48 19.97 -0.61 2.12
CA ASP A 48 19.71 0.31 3.22
C ASP A 48 18.81 -0.31 4.28
N ALA A 49 19.16 -0.08 5.55
CA ALA A 49 18.31 -0.42 6.67
C ALA A 49 17.24 0.66 6.86
N ILE A 50 15.97 0.25 6.97
CA ILE A 50 14.80 1.10 7.23
C ILE A 50 13.93 0.48 8.33
N HIS A 51 12.91 1.21 8.77
CA HIS A 51 11.91 0.67 9.70
C HIS A 51 10.65 0.19 8.95
N GLY A 52 10.29 -1.07 9.19
CA GLY A 52 8.96 -1.62 8.99
C GLY A 52 8.17 -1.67 10.30
N VAL A 53 6.96 -2.21 10.23
CA VAL A 53 6.06 -2.33 11.39
C VAL A 53 5.47 -3.72 11.47
N ASP A 54 5.59 -4.32 12.65
CA ASP A 54 4.72 -5.40 13.09
C ASP A 54 3.44 -4.77 13.66
N VAL A 55 2.36 -4.84 12.88
CA VAL A 55 1.08 -4.21 13.24
C VAL A 55 0.36 -4.93 14.37
N GLU A 56 0.58 -6.24 14.53
CA GLU A 56 -0.02 -7.05 15.61
C GLU A 56 0.66 -6.74 16.94
N ALA A 57 2.00 -6.76 16.95
CA ALA A 57 2.78 -6.41 18.13
C ALA A 57 2.86 -4.90 18.39
N ARG A 58 2.37 -4.07 17.46
CA ARG A 58 2.52 -2.61 17.45
C ARG A 58 3.97 -2.16 17.66
N ALA A 59 4.90 -2.82 16.98
CA ALA A 59 6.33 -2.64 17.17
C ALA A 59 7.04 -2.23 15.87
N LEU A 60 8.09 -1.42 16.01
CA LEU A 60 9.01 -1.14 14.90
C LEU A 60 9.95 -2.32 14.68
N VAL A 61 10.14 -2.68 13.42
CA VAL A 61 11.04 -3.75 13.01
C VAL A 61 12.08 -3.17 12.07
N ALA A 62 13.37 -3.36 12.38
CA ALA A 62 14.43 -3.02 11.44
C ALA A 62 14.41 -4.01 10.27
N THR A 63 14.48 -3.50 9.05
CA THR A 63 14.51 -4.30 7.84
C THR A 63 15.45 -3.69 6.81
N THR A 64 15.73 -4.42 5.74
CA THR A 64 16.63 -3.99 4.67
C THR A 64 15.87 -3.92 3.35
N VAL A 65 16.14 -2.89 2.57
CA VAL A 65 15.58 -2.76 1.21
C VAL A 65 16.23 -3.77 0.27
N THR A 66 15.42 -4.57 -0.41
CA THR A 66 15.86 -5.65 -1.32
C THR A 66 15.62 -5.33 -2.79
N ALA A 67 14.63 -4.48 -3.09
CA ALA A 67 14.38 -3.98 -4.43
C ALA A 67 13.76 -2.58 -4.38
N ILE A 68 13.96 -1.82 -5.46
CA ILE A 68 13.36 -0.50 -5.64
C ILE A 68 12.76 -0.44 -7.03
N ARG A 69 11.51 0.01 -7.11
CA ARG A 69 10.81 0.24 -8.37
C ARG A 69 10.45 1.72 -8.46
N THR A 70 10.57 2.28 -9.65
CA THR A 70 10.22 3.68 -9.90
C THR A 70 9.30 3.78 -11.11
N ALA A 71 8.44 4.79 -11.08
CA ALA A 71 7.54 5.13 -12.18
C ALA A 71 7.18 6.62 -12.08
N THR A 72 6.42 7.11 -13.05
CA THR A 72 5.81 8.44 -13.00
C THR A 72 4.29 8.24 -13.04
N ARG A 73 3.58 8.63 -11.98
CA ARG A 73 2.14 8.33 -11.81
C ARG A 73 1.40 9.49 -11.14
N GLU A 74 0.11 9.58 -11.39
CA GLU A 74 -0.79 10.44 -10.62
C GLU A 74 -0.84 9.97 -9.16
N THR A 75 -0.83 10.93 -8.24
CA THR A 75 -0.89 10.67 -6.80
C THR A 75 -2.02 11.45 -6.17
N MET A 76 -2.44 10.99 -4.99
CA MET A 76 -3.34 11.69 -4.10
C MET A 76 -2.58 12.14 -2.84
N ARG A 77 -3.21 12.97 -1.99
CA ARG A 77 -2.58 13.46 -0.77
C ARG A 77 -3.37 13.07 0.47
N PHE A 78 -2.67 12.54 1.46
CA PHE A 78 -3.10 12.49 2.85
C PHE A 78 -2.53 13.69 3.59
N ALA A 79 -3.39 14.44 4.26
CA ALA A 79 -3.02 15.48 5.21
C ALA A 79 -3.34 15.01 6.63
N PHE A 80 -2.39 15.23 7.53
CA PHE A 80 -2.54 15.02 8.96
C PHE A 80 -1.92 16.22 9.69
N GLY A 81 -2.26 16.45 10.96
CA GLY A 81 -2.07 17.75 11.62
C GLY A 81 -0.68 18.39 11.50
N ASP A 82 0.39 17.59 11.39
CA ASP A 82 1.79 18.01 11.31
C ASP A 82 2.48 17.67 9.98
N GLY A 83 1.77 17.15 8.98
CA GLY A 83 2.41 16.70 7.74
C GLY A 83 1.48 16.16 6.67
N ALA A 84 2.07 15.56 5.65
CA ALA A 84 1.33 14.93 4.59
C ALA A 84 2.12 13.84 3.87
N LEU A 85 1.41 12.89 3.30
CA LEU A 85 1.96 11.85 2.44
C LEU A 85 1.29 11.91 1.07
N ARG A 86 2.09 11.87 0.01
CA ARG A 86 1.60 11.70 -1.37
C ARG A 86 1.90 10.29 -1.85
N LEU A 87 0.90 9.64 -2.42
CA LEU A 87 0.95 8.24 -2.83
C LEU A 87 -0.11 7.96 -3.90
N THR A 88 0.06 6.89 -4.66
CA THR A 88 -0.94 6.46 -5.64
C THR A 88 -2.20 5.95 -4.94
N THR A 89 -3.37 6.09 -5.56
CA THR A 89 -4.66 5.71 -4.94
C THR A 89 -4.81 4.22 -4.68
N ASP A 90 -4.03 3.39 -5.37
CA ASP A 90 -3.97 1.93 -5.21
C ASP A 90 -2.94 1.49 -4.15
N HIS A 91 -2.18 2.41 -3.56
CA HIS A 91 -1.15 2.08 -2.57
C HIS A 91 -1.80 1.60 -1.25
N PRO A 92 -1.47 0.40 -0.74
CA PRO A 92 -2.10 -0.11 0.48
C PRO A 92 -1.57 0.60 1.72
N VAL A 93 -2.48 1.06 2.56
CA VAL A 93 -2.22 1.80 3.80
C VAL A 93 -2.97 1.09 4.93
N PHE A 94 -2.35 0.99 6.11
CA PHE A 94 -2.97 0.28 7.23
C PHE A 94 -4.11 1.07 7.86
N CYS A 95 -5.31 0.48 7.88
CA CYS A 95 -6.49 0.97 8.58
C CYS A 95 -6.53 0.40 10.01
N PRO A 96 -6.29 1.21 11.05
CA PRO A 96 -6.30 0.73 12.43
C PRO A 96 -7.70 0.39 12.96
N ASP A 97 -8.76 0.89 12.33
CA ASP A 97 -10.15 0.64 12.76
C ASP A 97 -10.64 -0.75 12.33
N GLU A 98 -10.12 -1.24 11.20
CA GLU A 98 -10.50 -2.54 10.63
C GLU A 98 -9.39 -3.59 10.78
N GLY A 99 -8.16 -3.16 11.10
CA GLY A 99 -7.00 -4.05 11.22
C GLY A 99 -6.48 -4.59 9.88
N VAL A 100 -6.76 -3.91 8.77
CA VAL A 100 -6.42 -4.35 7.41
C VAL A 100 -5.63 -3.30 6.64
N TYR A 101 -4.87 -3.74 5.63
CA TYR A 101 -4.35 -2.84 4.60
C TYR A 101 -5.42 -2.61 3.54
N ALA A 102 -5.63 -1.35 3.17
CA ALA A 102 -6.61 -0.96 2.18
C ALA A 102 -6.04 0.06 1.18
N PRO A 103 -6.53 0.11 -0.07
CA PRO A 103 -6.05 1.07 -1.04
C PRO A 103 -6.31 2.51 -0.56
N ALA A 104 -5.32 3.40 -0.72
CA ALA A 104 -5.38 4.78 -0.26
C ALA A 104 -6.63 5.55 -0.76
N GLY A 105 -7.11 5.22 -1.95
CA GLY A 105 -8.32 5.81 -2.54
C GLY A 105 -9.59 5.61 -1.71
N ASP A 106 -9.64 4.63 -0.82
CA ASP A 106 -10.80 4.43 0.06
C ASP A 106 -10.98 5.58 1.07
N TRP A 107 -9.91 6.26 1.47
CA TRP A 107 -10.00 7.45 2.34
C TRP A 107 -10.55 8.65 1.59
N VAL A 108 -10.18 8.83 0.32
CA VAL A 108 -10.78 9.87 -0.54
C VAL A 108 -12.28 9.65 -0.70
N LEU A 109 -12.70 8.38 -0.85
CA LEU A 109 -14.11 8.01 -0.95
C LEU A 109 -14.87 8.09 0.39
N GLY A 110 -14.20 8.48 1.48
CA GLY A 110 -14.79 8.60 2.80
C GLY A 110 -15.14 7.26 3.47
N ARG A 111 -14.62 6.14 2.95
CA ARG A 111 -14.85 4.80 3.55
C ARG A 111 -14.02 4.59 4.81
N ARG A 112 -12.90 5.31 4.92
CA ARG A 112 -11.99 5.28 6.07
C ARG A 112 -11.57 6.70 6.43
N ALA A 113 -11.36 6.95 7.72
CA ALA A 113 -11.12 8.31 8.25
C ALA A 113 -9.83 8.42 9.08
N ALA A 114 -9.17 7.31 9.38
CA ALA A 114 -7.93 7.29 10.14
C ALA A 114 -6.95 6.26 9.59
N LEU A 115 -5.67 6.48 9.85
CA LEU A 115 -4.57 5.59 9.48
C LEU A 115 -3.65 5.35 10.68
N LEU A 116 -2.80 4.34 10.60
CA LEU A 116 -1.76 4.09 11.60
C LEU A 116 -0.49 4.87 11.24
N ARG A 117 -0.01 5.71 12.17
CA ARG A 117 1.16 6.55 12.00
C ARG A 117 2.08 6.47 13.22
N LEU A 118 3.38 6.42 13.00
CA LEU A 118 4.40 6.63 14.02
C LEU A 118 4.48 8.11 14.37
N THR A 119 4.24 8.43 15.63
CA THR A 119 4.35 9.77 16.23
C THR A 119 5.44 9.75 17.31
N ASP A 120 5.72 10.92 17.91
CA ASP A 120 6.65 11.01 19.05
C ASP A 120 6.20 10.16 20.26
N ALA A 121 4.89 9.88 20.37
CA ALA A 121 4.32 9.01 21.41
C ALA A 121 4.30 7.52 21.01
N GLY A 122 4.83 7.17 19.83
CA GLY A 122 4.76 5.82 19.25
C GLY A 122 3.69 5.67 18.17
N LEU A 123 3.38 4.42 17.79
CA LEU A 123 2.36 4.10 16.80
C LEU A 123 0.97 4.48 17.30
N ALA A 124 0.30 5.38 16.59
CA ALA A 124 -0.99 5.93 16.96
C ALA A 124 -1.98 5.91 15.77
N ARG A 125 -3.26 5.79 16.11
CA ARG A 125 -4.36 6.06 15.18
C ARG A 125 -4.43 7.57 14.97
N VAL A 126 -4.32 8.03 13.72
CA VAL A 126 -4.33 9.46 13.37
C VAL A 126 -5.45 9.73 12.38
N PRO A 127 -6.35 10.70 12.64
CA PRO A 127 -7.34 11.13 11.64
C PRO A 127 -6.63 11.75 10.44
N VAL A 128 -7.17 11.53 9.25
CA VAL A 128 -6.56 11.99 8.00
C VAL A 128 -7.60 12.67 7.12
N GLU A 129 -7.21 13.78 6.54
CA GLU A 129 -7.95 14.42 5.45
C GLU A 129 -7.32 13.92 4.14
N ALA A 130 -8.11 13.22 3.32
CA ALA A 130 -7.66 12.69 2.04
C ALA A 130 -8.30 13.48 0.91
N ASP A 131 -7.48 13.91 -0.06
CA ASP A 131 -7.96 14.66 -1.21
C ASP A 131 -7.37 14.16 -2.54
N LEU A 132 -8.17 14.34 -3.59
CA LEU A 132 -7.72 14.31 -4.99
C LEU A 132 -7.55 15.72 -5.55
N ALA A 133 -7.89 16.76 -4.78
CA ALA A 133 -7.76 18.14 -5.18
C ALA A 133 -6.27 18.50 -5.22
N GLY A 134 -5.66 18.41 -6.40
CA GLY A 134 -4.20 18.47 -6.57
C GLY A 134 -3.57 17.11 -6.85
N ALA A 135 -4.34 16.21 -7.47
CA ALA A 135 -3.81 15.01 -8.09
C ALA A 135 -2.77 15.41 -9.15
N GLU A 136 -1.51 15.25 -8.76
CA GLU A 136 -0.34 15.63 -9.54
C GLU A 136 0.42 14.37 -9.93
N VAL A 137 1.03 14.45 -11.11
CA VAL A 137 1.94 13.41 -11.60
C VAL A 137 3.30 13.63 -10.96
N HIS A 138 3.77 12.64 -10.20
CA HIS A 138 5.11 12.66 -9.59
C HIS A 138 5.92 11.45 -10.02
N ASP A 139 7.23 11.57 -9.89
CA ASP A 139 8.07 10.38 -9.72
C ASP A 139 7.65 9.68 -8.43
N VAL A 140 7.41 8.39 -8.54
CA VAL A 140 6.94 7.56 -7.44
C VAL A 140 7.87 6.36 -7.28
N PHE A 141 7.98 5.91 -6.04
CA PHE A 141 8.91 4.89 -5.58
C PHE A 141 8.13 3.81 -4.82
N ASP A 142 8.53 2.56 -5.03
CA ASP A 142 8.09 1.42 -4.23
C ASP A 142 9.33 0.67 -3.73
N LEU A 143 9.34 0.35 -2.44
CA LEU A 143 10.47 -0.25 -1.75
C LEU A 143 10.08 -1.67 -1.32
N THR A 144 10.77 -2.67 -1.84
CA THR A 144 10.67 -4.05 -1.33
C THR A 144 11.60 -4.23 -0.14
N VAL A 145 11.10 -4.84 0.92
CA VAL A 145 11.82 -5.06 2.18
C VAL A 145 11.99 -6.53 2.48
N ALA A 146 13.06 -6.89 3.19
CA ALA A 146 13.35 -8.27 3.58
C ALA A 146 12.44 -8.81 4.70
N SER A 147 11.75 -7.93 5.42
CA SER A 147 10.87 -8.30 6.53
C SER A 147 9.64 -9.05 6.03
N ALA A 148 9.22 -10.07 6.79
CA ALA A 148 7.98 -10.80 6.56
C ALA A 148 6.70 -9.96 6.82
N HIS A 149 6.85 -8.75 7.38
CA HIS A 149 5.73 -7.82 7.58
C HIS A 149 5.45 -6.95 6.35
N HIS A 150 6.31 -7.00 5.33
CA HIS A 150 6.13 -6.33 4.04
C HIS A 150 5.65 -4.88 4.15
N SER A 151 6.20 -4.12 5.11
CA SER A 151 5.78 -2.75 5.38
C SER A 151 6.98 -1.85 5.63
N PHE A 152 6.78 -0.56 5.38
CA PHE A 152 7.71 0.49 5.76
C PHE A 152 6.96 1.76 6.18
N LEU A 153 7.69 2.69 6.80
CA LEU A 153 7.16 3.96 7.26
C LEU A 153 7.52 5.08 6.29
N ALA A 154 6.52 5.73 5.71
CA ALA A 154 6.66 6.95 4.90
C ALA A 154 5.91 8.10 5.56
N GLU A 155 6.61 9.18 5.93
CA GLU A 155 6.05 10.29 6.74
C GLU A 155 5.44 9.81 8.06
N GLY A 156 5.99 8.71 8.58
CA GLY A 156 5.49 7.98 9.73
C GLY A 156 4.26 7.11 9.44
N VAL A 157 3.62 7.18 8.28
CA VAL A 157 2.46 6.35 7.93
C VAL A 157 2.92 4.92 7.61
N VAL A 158 2.20 3.93 8.12
CA VAL A 158 2.44 2.52 7.81
C VAL A 158 1.88 2.18 6.44
N VAL A 159 2.77 1.96 5.49
CA VAL A 159 2.43 1.58 4.12
C VAL A 159 2.94 0.19 3.80
N HIS A 160 2.18 -0.56 3.00
CA HIS A 160 2.57 -1.90 2.58
C HIS A 160 3.52 -1.80 1.38
N ASN A 161 4.63 -2.53 1.43
CA ASN A 161 5.39 -2.86 0.24
C ASN A 161 4.58 -3.85 -0.57
N LYS A 162 4.34 -3.54 -1.85
CA LYS A 162 3.83 -4.53 -2.78
C LYS A 162 5.01 -5.08 -3.55
N SER A 163 5.38 -6.34 -3.37
CA SER A 163 6.31 -6.92 -4.32
C SER A 163 5.64 -6.91 -5.72
N ALA A 164 6.43 -7.06 -6.79
CA ALA A 164 5.89 -7.25 -8.15
C ALA A 164 4.83 -8.37 -8.24
N TYR A 165 4.73 -9.18 -7.19
CA TYR A 165 3.89 -10.35 -7.04
C TYR A 165 2.69 -10.14 -6.12
N ASP A 166 2.41 -8.92 -5.64
CA ASP A 166 1.32 -8.71 -4.66
C ASP A 166 0.17 -7.86 -5.22
N ALA A 167 0.33 -7.20 -6.38
CA ALA A 167 -0.66 -6.26 -6.92
C ALA A 167 -1.55 -6.83 -8.01
N GLY A 168 -2.64 -7.47 -7.60
CA GLY A 168 -3.55 -8.11 -8.57
C GLY A 168 -2.89 -9.29 -9.27
N SER A 169 -1.82 -9.81 -8.69
CA SER A 169 -1.28 -11.14 -8.94
C SER A 169 -2.40 -12.13 -8.70
N MET A 170 -2.97 -12.58 -9.79
CA MET A 170 -3.73 -13.80 -9.81
C MET A 170 -2.72 -14.92 -9.55
N CYS A 171 -2.83 -15.58 -8.40
CA CYS A 171 -2.10 -16.80 -8.12
C CYS A 171 -3.04 -18.01 -8.26
N ILE A 172 -2.45 -19.17 -8.48
CA ILE A 172 -3.18 -20.42 -8.66
C ILE A 172 -2.87 -21.32 -7.47
N ASP A 173 -3.91 -21.84 -6.82
CA ASP A 173 -3.74 -22.85 -5.77
C ASP A 173 -3.41 -24.24 -6.37
N ALA A 174 -3.27 -25.26 -5.52
CA ALA A 174 -2.96 -26.60 -6.02
C ALA A 174 -4.10 -27.23 -6.85
N ASP A 175 -5.32 -26.71 -6.69
CA ASP A 175 -6.53 -27.17 -7.38
C ASP A 175 -6.74 -26.45 -8.72
N GLY A 176 -5.89 -25.48 -9.05
CA GLY A 176 -5.98 -24.73 -10.30
C GLY A 176 -6.90 -23.51 -10.23
N VAL A 177 -7.38 -23.13 -9.03
CA VAL A 177 -8.27 -21.99 -8.83
C VAL A 177 -7.45 -20.71 -8.73
N ALA A 178 -7.92 -19.68 -9.43
CA ALA A 178 -7.34 -18.35 -9.41
C ALA A 178 -7.79 -17.57 -8.17
N HIS A 179 -6.82 -17.05 -7.41
CA HIS A 179 -7.02 -16.20 -6.25
C HIS A 179 -6.27 -14.89 -6.42
N HIS A 180 -6.79 -13.84 -5.82
CA HIS A 180 -6.06 -12.60 -5.63
C HIS A 180 -5.39 -12.58 -4.26
N ASP A 181 -4.23 -11.92 -4.20
CA ASP A 181 -3.59 -11.61 -2.93
C ASP A 181 -4.55 -10.86 -2.00
N GLY A 182 -4.74 -11.38 -0.78
CA GLY A 182 -5.72 -10.86 0.19
C GLY A 182 -7.12 -11.49 0.13
N ASP A 183 -7.42 -12.37 -0.84
CA ASP A 183 -8.69 -13.11 -0.85
C ASP A 183 -8.84 -13.92 0.45
N PRO A 184 -10.05 -14.03 1.02
CA PRO A 184 -10.25 -14.78 2.25
C PRO A 184 -9.98 -16.27 2.03
N CYS A 185 -9.28 -16.89 2.98
CA CYS A 185 -9.08 -18.33 3.04
C CYS A 185 -9.42 -18.86 4.43
N THR A 186 -9.82 -20.13 4.51
CA THR A 186 -10.19 -20.76 5.78
C THR A 186 -9.14 -21.80 6.15
N CYS A 187 -8.43 -21.59 7.27
CA CYS A 187 -7.61 -22.62 7.88
C CYS A 187 -8.40 -23.35 8.99
N PRO A 188 -8.05 -24.60 9.33
CA PRO A 188 -8.71 -25.36 10.40
C PRO A 188 -8.76 -24.67 11.77
N SER A 189 -7.82 -23.76 12.04
CA SER A 189 -7.68 -23.07 13.32
C SER A 189 -8.10 -21.60 13.31
N THR A 190 -8.19 -20.95 12.15
CA THR A 190 -8.53 -19.52 12.04
C THR A 190 -8.88 -19.12 10.60
N PRO A 191 -9.84 -18.19 10.40
CA PRO A 191 -9.91 -17.44 9.16
C PRO A 191 -8.59 -16.72 8.87
N SER A 192 -8.26 -16.57 7.60
CA SER A 192 -7.00 -16.00 7.13
C SER A 192 -7.22 -15.39 5.72
N GLN A 193 -6.15 -14.90 5.11
CA GLN A 193 -6.12 -14.42 3.73
C GLN A 193 -5.08 -15.16 2.89
N TYR A 194 -5.32 -15.30 1.59
CA TYR A 194 -4.37 -15.82 0.62
C TYR A 194 -3.21 -14.83 0.44
N ILE A 195 -2.02 -15.39 0.26
CA ILE A 195 -0.81 -14.72 -0.18
C ILE A 195 -0.37 -15.35 -1.50
N CYS A 196 0.02 -14.54 -2.47
CA CYS A 196 0.59 -15.02 -3.72
C CYS A 196 2.14 -15.05 -3.67
N ASP A 197 2.77 -16.24 -3.61
CA ASP A 197 4.23 -16.38 -3.79
C ASP A 197 4.54 -17.06 -5.14
N ARG A 198 5.27 -16.36 -6.02
CA ARG A 198 5.68 -16.85 -7.35
C ARG A 198 4.53 -17.44 -8.20
N GLY A 199 3.34 -16.86 -8.07
CA GLY A 199 2.13 -17.29 -8.80
C GLY A 199 1.41 -18.48 -8.16
N VAL A 200 1.85 -18.95 -7.00
CA VAL A 200 1.18 -20.00 -6.21
C VAL A 200 0.47 -19.35 -5.03
N ALA A 201 -0.79 -19.73 -4.82
CA ALA A 201 -1.59 -19.24 -3.72
C ALA A 201 -1.31 -20.03 -2.44
N PHE A 202 -1.12 -19.33 -1.32
CA PHE A 202 -0.95 -19.92 0.01
C PHE A 202 -1.84 -19.22 1.02
N CYS A 203 -2.50 -19.95 1.90
CA CYS A 203 -3.23 -19.31 2.99
C CYS A 203 -2.27 -18.90 4.12
N TYR A 204 -2.25 -17.62 4.49
CA TYR A 204 -1.26 -17.00 5.40
C TYR A 204 -1.06 -17.81 6.70
N ALA A 205 -2.15 -18.13 7.39
CA ALA A 205 -2.09 -18.73 8.72
C ALA A 205 -1.66 -20.20 8.73
N CYS A 206 -1.99 -20.99 7.70
CA CYS A 206 -1.70 -22.42 7.69
C CYS A 206 -0.58 -22.83 6.72
N ARG A 207 -0.06 -21.92 5.89
CA ARG A 207 1.04 -22.14 4.93
C ARG A 207 0.87 -23.40 4.06
N GLY A 208 -0.35 -23.89 3.94
CA GLY A 208 -0.72 -25.10 3.24
C GLY A 208 -1.60 -24.79 2.04
N VAL A 209 -1.61 -25.73 1.11
CA VAL A 209 -2.72 -25.94 0.20
C VAL A 209 -3.93 -26.23 1.08
N VAL A 210 -4.74 -25.20 1.32
CA VAL A 210 -6.03 -25.40 1.96
C VAL A 210 -6.93 -25.96 0.88
N ASP A 211 -7.21 -27.25 1.02
CA ASP A 211 -8.33 -27.94 0.39
C ASP A 211 -9.55 -27.02 0.56
N ALA A 212 -9.98 -26.38 -0.53
CA ALA A 212 -11.24 -25.68 -0.58
C ALA A 212 -12.33 -26.76 -0.54
N GLY A 213 -12.50 -27.37 0.63
CA GLY A 213 -13.51 -28.39 0.86
C GLY A 213 -14.92 -27.86 0.57
N PRO A 214 -15.86 -28.79 0.33
CA PRO A 214 -16.75 -28.86 -0.83
C PRO A 214 -17.74 -27.71 -1.03
#